data_AF-A0A8T4J803-F1
#
_entry.id   AF-A0A8T4J803-F1
#
_cell.length_a   1.000
_cell.length_b   1.000
_cell.length_c   1.000
_cell.angle_alpha   90.00
_cell.angle_beta   90.00
_cell.angle_gamma   90.00
#
_symmetry.space_group_name_H-M   'P 1'
#
loop_
_entity.id
_entity.type
_entity.pdbx_description
1 polymer ?
#
loop_
_entity_poly.entity_id
_entity_poly.type
_entity_poly.pdbx_seq_one_letter_code
_entity_poly.pdbx_strand_id
1 'polypeptide(L)' 'MEPQPGGFGAELRRRRQAGGHSLNYLAGLVHCSRSYLSRIETGQRRVTYELAELCDIALDAQGELLALAPPPR' A
#
# COMPACT_ATOMS: atom_id res chain seq x y z
N MET A 1 7.06 20.95 -3.58
CA MET A 1 7.48 19.70 -2.90
C MET A 1 6.77 18.58 -3.62
N GLU A 2 7.36 18.07 -4.69
CA GLU A 2 6.83 16.92 -5.42
C GLU A 2 7.00 15.68 -4.53
N PRO A 3 5.95 14.89 -4.26
CA PRO A 3 6.11 13.67 -3.48
C PRO A 3 7.02 12.75 -4.27
N GLN A 4 8.21 12.45 -3.74
CA GLN A 4 9.17 11.58 -4.41
C GLN A 4 8.51 10.24 -4.75
N PRO A 5 8.41 9.86 -6.04
CA PRO A 5 7.94 8.55 -6.43
C PRO A 5 9.06 7.57 -6.10
N GLY A 6 8.91 6.73 -5.08
CA GLY A 6 9.96 5.76 -4.82
C GLY A 6 9.77 4.79 -3.67
N GLY A 7 8.65 4.82 -2.95
CA GLY A 7 8.41 3.90 -1.86
C GLY A 7 7.01 3.32 -1.91
N PHE A 8 6.86 2.11 -1.36
CA PHE A 8 5.59 1.37 -1.28
C PHE A 8 4.39 2.25 -0.90
N GLY A 9 4.52 3.11 0.12
CA GLY A 9 3.42 3.95 0.60
C GLY A 9 2.89 4.97 -0.43
N ALA A 10 3.77 5.58 -1.21
CA ALA A 10 3.38 6.53 -2.25
C ALA A 10 2.66 5.82 -3.41
N GLU A 11 3.18 4.65 -3.82
CA GLU A 11 2.59 3.85 -4.87
C GLU A 11 1.24 3.24 -4.46
N LEU A 12 1.14 2.76 -3.22
CA LEU A 12 -0.11 2.31 -2.60
C LEU A 12 -1.18 3.41 -2.69
N ARG A 13 -0.82 4.64 -2.28
CA ARG A 13 -1.72 5.79 -2.34
C ARG A 13 -2.15 6.10 -3.77
N ARG A 14 -1.21 6.07 -4.73
CA ARG A 14 -1.48 6.33 -6.15
C ARG A 14 -2.49 5.34 -6.72
N ARG A 15 -2.26 4.03 -6.55
CA ARG A 15 -3.15 2.97 -7.03
C ARG A 15 -4.51 3.02 -6.34
N ARG A 16 -4.52 3.21 -5.02
CA ARG A 16 -5.75 3.35 -4.26
C ARG A 16 -6.62 4.50 -4.78
N GLN A 17 -6.01 5.65 -5.08
CA GLN A 17 -6.72 6.80 -5.65
C GLN A 17 -7.17 6.55 -7.09
N ALA A 18 -6.34 5.91 -7.92
CA ALA A 18 -6.70 5.55 -9.29
C ALA A 18 -7.90 4.60 -9.36
N GLY A 19 -8.02 3.66 -8.40
CA GLY A 19 -9.18 2.78 -8.26
C GLY A 19 -10.38 3.38 -7.51
N GLY A 20 -10.31 4.66 -7.09
CA GLY A 20 -11.38 5.30 -6.31
C GLY A 20 -11.59 4.73 -4.91
N HIS A 21 -10.62 3.96 -4.40
CA HIS A 21 -10.72 3.30 -3.12
C HIS A 21 -10.43 4.27 -1.96
N SER A 22 -11.25 4.21 -0.91
CA SER A 22 -10.93 4.90 0.34
C SER A 22 -9.92 4.09 1.17
N LEU A 23 -9.21 4.75 2.10
CA LEU A 23 -8.36 4.04 3.06
C LEU A 23 -9.13 3.00 3.87
N ASN A 24 -10.40 3.26 4.22
CA ASN A 24 -11.23 2.28 4.94
C ASN A 24 -11.58 1.07 4.08
N TYR A 25 -11.89 1.32 2.81
CA TYR A 25 -12.22 0.26 1.87
C TYR A 25 -11.02 -0.67 1.68
N LEU A 26 -9.85 -0.11 1.37
CA LEU A 26 -8.64 -0.90 1.19
C LEU A 26 -8.23 -1.62 2.49
N ALA A 27 -8.33 -0.95 3.63
CA ALA A 27 -8.07 -1.57 4.93
C ALA A 27 -8.99 -2.77 5.21
N GLY A 28 -10.26 -2.69 4.79
CA GLY A 28 -11.20 -3.81 4.87
C GLY A 28 -10.81 -4.98 3.97
N LEU A 29 -10.32 -4.71 2.75
CA LEU A 29 -9.85 -5.75 1.81
C LEU A 29 -8.61 -6.49 2.32
N VAL A 30 -7.67 -5.77 2.93
CA VAL A 30 -6.39 -6.35 3.41
C VAL A 30 -6.41 -6.70 4.91
N HIS A 31 -7.59 -6.74 5.52
CA HIS A 31 -7.81 -7.06 6.93
C HIS A 31 -6.93 -6.26 7.92
N CYS A 32 -6.68 -4.98 7.62
CA CYS A 32 -5.90 -4.10 8.48
C CYS A 32 -6.74 -2.91 8.99
N SER A 33 -6.19 -2.13 9.92
CA SER A 33 -6.85 -0.88 10.32
C SER A 33 -6.52 0.27 9.36
N ARG A 34 -7.47 1.17 9.16
CA ARG A 34 -7.27 2.43 8.41
C ARG A 34 -6.05 3.21 8.91
N SER A 35 -5.91 3.34 10.23
CA SER A 35 -4.80 4.09 10.85
C SER A 35 -3.45 3.41 10.62
N TYR A 36 -3.43 2.09 10.43
CA TYR A 36 -2.22 1.38 10.03
C TYR A 36 -1.84 1.68 8.58
N LEU A 37 -2.81 1.51 7.67
CA LEU A 37 -2.65 1.77 6.24
C LEU A 37 -2.25 3.23 5.97
N SER A 38 -2.84 4.19 6.68
CA SER A 38 -2.49 5.61 6.59
C SER A 38 -1.03 5.88 6.98
N ARG A 39 -0.51 5.20 8.01
CA ARG A 39 0.90 5.35 8.41
C ARG A 39 1.86 4.74 7.38
N ILE A 40 1.40 3.73 6.64
CA ILE A 40 2.17 3.16 5.53
C ILE A 40 2.19 4.14 4.36
N GLU A 41 1.05 4.70 3.96
CA GLU A 41 0.97 5.68 2.86
C GLU A 41 1.79 6.95 3.11
N THR A 42 1.92 7.36 4.38
CA THR A 42 2.73 8.53 4.77
C THR A 42 4.20 8.21 5.04
N GLY A 43 4.61 6.93 4.92
CA GLY A 43 5.97 6.49 5.19
C GLY A 43 6.35 6.46 6.68
N GLN A 44 5.41 6.71 7.59
CA GLN A 44 5.61 6.62 9.05
C GLN A 44 5.79 5.18 9.53
N ARG A 45 5.33 4.19 8.75
CA ARG A 45 5.48 2.77 9.06
C ARG A 45 5.85 2.00 7.79
N ARG A 46 6.78 1.05 7.93
CA ARG A 46 7.06 0.08 6.86
C ARG A 46 5.94 -0.96 6.78
N VAL A 47 5.60 -1.34 5.55
CA VAL A 47 4.75 -2.49 5.25
C VAL A 47 5.53 -3.79 5.50
N THR A 48 4.83 -4.86 5.84
CA THR A 48 5.42 -6.21 5.80
C THR A 48 5.24 -6.82 4.41
N TYR A 49 5.99 -7.86 4.08
CA TYR A 49 5.86 -8.51 2.77
C TYR A 49 4.44 -9.08 2.56
N GLU A 50 3.87 -9.72 3.59
CA GLU A 50 2.54 -10.33 3.54
C GLU A 50 1.45 -9.26 3.32
N LEU A 51 1.54 -8.13 4.02
CA LEU A 51 0.57 -7.05 3.81
C LEU A 51 0.76 -6.39 2.44
N ALA A 52 2.00 -6.30 1.95
CA ALA A 52 2.26 -5.78 0.61
C ALA A 52 1.65 -6.68 -0.48
N GLU A 53 1.74 -7.99 -0.32
CA GLU A 53 1.15 -8.98 -1.22
C GLU A 53 -0.37 -8.87 -1.23
N LEU A 54 -1.00 -8.76 -0.05
CA LEU A 54 -2.45 -8.51 0.05
C LEU A 54 -2.86 -7.20 -0.61
N CYS A 55 -2.08 -6.12 -0.43
CA CYS A 55 -2.36 -4.85 -1.09
C CYS A 55 -2.20 -4.96 -2.62
N ASP A 56 -1.20 -5.73 -3.08
CA ASP A 56 -0.93 -5.92 -4.50
C ASP A 56 -2.10 -6.65 -5.18
N ILE A 57 -2.56 -7.75 -4.57
CA ILE A 57 -3.73 -8.51 -5.03
C ILE A 57 -5.01 -7.65 -4.98
N ALA A 58 -5.24 -6.94 -3.87
CA ALA A 58 -6.45 -6.13 -3.67
C ALA A 58 -6.54 -4.94 -4.64
N LEU A 59 -5.40 -4.45 -5.15
CA LEU A 59 -5.32 -3.34 -6.09
C LEU A 59 -5.01 -3.79 -7.52
N ASP A 60 -5.03 -5.09 -7.79
CA ASP A 60 -4.66 -5.72 -9.06
C ASP A 60 -3.34 -5.17 -9.61
N ALA A 61 -2.32 -5.15 -8.75
CA ALA A 61 -1.07 -4.47 -9.02
C ALA A 61 -0.02 -5.32 -9.75
N GLN A 62 -0.34 -6.58 -10.03
CA GLN A 62 0.47 -7.51 -10.83
C GLN A 62 1.92 -7.67 -10.34
N GLY A 63 2.14 -7.56 -9.03
CA GLY A 63 3.44 -7.66 -8.38
C GLY A 63 4.25 -6.35 -8.38
N GLU A 64 3.81 -5.29 -9.07
CA GLU A 64 4.53 -4.02 -9.11
C GLU A 64 4.53 -3.31 -7.74
N LEU A 65 3.46 -3.46 -6.95
CA LEU A 65 3.39 -2.88 -5.63
C LEU A 65 4.18 -3.74 -4.63
N LEU A 66 4.12 -5.06 -4.76
CA LEU A 66 4.90 -6.00 -3.96
C LEU A 66 6.42 -5.85 -4.18
N ALA A 67 6.85 -5.53 -5.40
CA ALA A 67 8.26 -5.28 -5.73
C ALA A 67 8.88 -4.09 -4.96
N LEU A 68 8.04 -3.19 -4.44
CA LEU A 68 8.46 -2.04 -3.63
C LEU A 68 8.50 -2.36 -2.12
N ALA A 69 8.06 -3.55 -1.72
CA ALA A 69 8.05 -4.00 -0.34
C ALA A 69 9.43 -4.57 0.07
N PRO A 70 9.74 -4.59 1.37
CA PRO A 70 10.90 -5.34 1.85
C PRO A 70 10.74 -6.84 1.52
N PRO A 71 11.85 -7.56 1.24
CA PRO A 71 11.79 -8.98 0.92
C PRO A 71 11.20 -9.80 2.09
N PRO A 72 10.61 -10.98 1.79
CA PRO A 72 10.15 -11.88 2.84
C PRO A 72 11.34 -12.30 3.71
N ARG A 73 11.11 -12.43 5.02
CA ARG A 73 12.14 -12.90 5.96
C ARG A 73 12.14 -14.42 6.06
#